data_AF-A0A401Q1V0-F1
#
_entry.id   AF-A0A401Q1V0-F1
#
_cell.length_a   1.000
_cell.length_b   1.000
_cell.length_c   1.000
_cell.angle_alpha   90.00
_cell.angle_beta   90.00
_cell.angle_gamma   90.00
#
_symmetry.space_group_name_H-M   'P 1'
#
loop_
_entity.id
_entity.type
_entity.pdbx_description
1 polymer ?
#
loop_
_entity_poly.entity_id
_entity_poly.type
_entity_poly.pdbx_seq_one_letter_code
_entity_poly.pdbx_strand_id
1 'polypeptide(L)'
;MDVANCFTYEEAIKEIRGCLSKELKAIGSLVMKMIEVGSKTLCEMDTEMIRKLVNEAHKEAQQACHVASGYVQKIQSECEKLTEEKGRLQKELKDKKGQLESLQHQLKTIEAEKEMNEKCLQEAESSLRLAEEASQRLKDHEKAMETGRNVGIGLLFIPFIGLILGAATIAGCEVSRQQAGEAQNSAHDHVLSQKENVSKCESVLKACLRNIESKMAEITQNEKEIQASDDELTNQRKLLAKLFETDCKLKTGTTVLNELYGDHWERHTMGWILHCRDSPLRR
;
A
#
# COMPACT_ATOMS: atom_id res chain seq x y z
N MET A 1 9.82 4.71 10.14
CA MET A 1 10.47 3.54 9.55
C MET A 1 11.95 3.73 9.78
N ASP A 2 12.53 3.02 10.75
CA ASP A 2 13.98 2.92 10.84
C ASP A 2 14.43 2.24 9.56
N VAL A 3 15.15 2.97 8.71
CA VAL A 3 15.82 2.40 7.55
C VAL A 3 16.80 1.40 8.14
N ALA A 4 16.44 0.11 8.13
CA ALA A 4 17.35 -0.96 8.46
C ALA A 4 18.63 -0.67 7.70
N ASN A 5 19.78 -0.69 8.38
CA ASN A 5 21.08 -0.52 7.75
C ASN A 5 21.25 -1.63 6.70
N CYS A 6 20.77 -1.38 5.48
CA CYS A 6 20.85 -2.31 4.37
C CYS A 6 22.32 -2.53 4.10
N PHE A 7 22.71 -3.80 4.16
CA PHE A 7 24.07 -4.20 3.88
C PHE A 7 24.39 -3.84 2.42
N THR A 8 25.48 -3.11 2.17
CA THR A 8 25.76 -2.69 0.79
C THR A 8 26.45 -3.80 0.02
N TYR A 9 26.07 -3.99 -1.25
CA TYR A 9 26.79 -4.89 -2.16
C TYR A 9 28.29 -4.58 -2.21
N GLU A 10 28.67 -3.32 -2.04
CA GLU A 10 30.07 -2.92 -2.00
C GLU A 10 30.83 -3.47 -0.79
N GLU A 11 30.23 -3.49 0.40
CA GLU A 11 30.83 -4.10 1.58
C GLU A 11 31.03 -5.60 1.39
N ALA A 12 30.03 -6.29 0.81
CA ALA A 12 30.10 -7.72 0.56
C ALA A 12 31.22 -8.05 -0.43
N ILE A 13 31.29 -7.30 -1.54
CA ILE A 13 32.35 -7.46 -2.54
C ILE A 13 33.72 -7.10 -1.98
N LYS A 14 33.83 -6.08 -1.12
CA LYS A 14 35.10 -5.69 -0.49
C LYS A 14 35.64 -6.81 0.38
N GLU A 15 34.78 -7.45 1.19
CA GLU A 15 35.19 -8.55 2.07
C GLU A 15 35.53 -9.82 1.28
N ILE A 16 34.70 -10.19 0.29
CA ILE A 16 34.98 -11.31 -0.62
C ILE A 16 36.29 -11.08 -1.38
N ARG A 17 36.53 -9.86 -1.89
CA ARG A 17 37.78 -9.48 -2.57
C ARG A 17 38.99 -9.58 -1.64
N GLY A 18 38.82 -9.22 -0.37
CA GLY A 18 39.85 -9.38 0.65
C GLY A 18 40.27 -10.84 0.82
N CYS A 19 39.31 -11.76 0.86
CA CYS A 19 39.57 -13.20 0.95
C CYS A 19 40.20 -13.73 -0.35
N LEU A 20 39.64 -13.39 -1.51
CA LEU A 20 40.17 -13.75 -2.83
C LEU A 20 41.61 -13.27 -3.04
N SER A 21 41.97 -12.09 -2.55
CA SER A 21 43.33 -11.57 -2.67
C SER A 21 44.34 -12.43 -1.90
N LYS A 22 43.95 -12.98 -0.75
CA LYS A 22 44.79 -13.90 0.03
C LYS A 22 44.92 -15.25 -0.66
N GLU A 23 43.81 -15.78 -1.17
CA GLU A 23 43.79 -17.02 -1.97
C GLU A 23 44.72 -16.91 -3.18
N LEU A 24 44.61 -15.84 -3.97
CA LEU A 24 45.46 -15.61 -5.15
C LEU A 24 46.95 -15.48 -4.79
N LYS A 25 47.28 -14.89 -3.63
CA LYS A 25 48.67 -14.84 -3.14
C LYS A 25 49.19 -16.22 -2.77
N ALA A 26 48.37 -17.04 -2.13
CA ALA A 26 48.73 -18.41 -1.77
C ALA A 26 48.92 -19.27 -3.03
N ILE A 27 47.99 -19.20 -3.99
CA ILE A 27 48.10 -19.89 -5.29
C ILE A 27 49.32 -19.40 -6.07
N GLY A 28 49.57 -18.09 -6.12
CA GLY A 28 50.74 -17.53 -6.80
C GLY A 28 52.05 -18.04 -6.19
N SER A 29 52.10 -18.13 -4.86
CA SER A 29 53.26 -18.69 -4.14
C SER A 29 53.44 -20.18 -4.44
N LEU A 30 52.35 -20.95 -4.51
CA LEU A 30 52.35 -22.35 -4.90
C LEU A 30 52.88 -22.54 -6.33
N VAL A 31 52.38 -21.76 -7.29
CA VAL A 31 52.82 -21.83 -8.70
C VAL A 31 54.30 -21.49 -8.83
N MET A 32 54.75 -20.42 -8.16
CA MET A 32 56.17 -20.05 -8.16
C MET A 32 57.05 -21.16 -7.58
N LYS A 33 56.60 -21.82 -6.50
CA LYS A 33 57.32 -22.95 -5.92
C LYS A 33 57.36 -24.16 -6.85
N MET A 34 56.25 -24.46 -7.54
CA MET A 34 56.21 -25.53 -8.56
C MET A 34 57.14 -25.24 -9.74
N ILE A 35 57.24 -23.98 -10.18
CA ILE A 35 58.18 -23.55 -11.24
C ILE A 35 59.64 -23.70 -10.77
N GLU A 36 59.95 -23.31 -9.52
CA GLU A 36 61.30 -23.44 -8.94
C GLU A 36 61.78 -24.89 -8.87
N VAL A 37 60.88 -25.78 -8.45
CA VAL A 37 61.10 -27.23 -8.46
C VAL A 37 61.28 -27.73 -9.90
N GLY A 38 60.43 -27.27 -10.82
CA GLY A 38 60.48 -27.64 -12.23
C GLY A 38 60.38 -29.16 -12.43
N SER A 39 61.35 -29.74 -13.14
CA SER A 39 61.46 -31.19 -13.36
C SER A 39 62.42 -31.90 -12.40
N LYS A 40 62.90 -31.21 -11.36
CA LYS A 40 63.82 -31.80 -10.38
C LYS A 40 63.09 -32.85 -9.55
N THR A 41 63.84 -33.82 -9.04
CA THR A 41 63.35 -34.72 -7.99
C THR A 41 63.00 -33.91 -6.76
N LEU A 42 61.73 -33.95 -6.35
CA LEU A 42 61.24 -33.30 -5.13
C LEU A 42 62.00 -33.82 -3.92
N CYS A 43 62.58 -32.92 -3.13
CA CYS A 43 63.06 -33.27 -1.80
C CYS A 43 61.92 -33.14 -0.79
N GLU A 44 62.08 -33.77 0.38
CA GLU A 44 61.06 -33.78 1.45
C GLU A 44 60.65 -32.35 1.87
N MET A 45 61.59 -31.41 1.89
CA MET A 45 61.34 -30.01 2.19
C MET A 45 60.48 -29.31 1.12
N ASP A 46 60.66 -29.64 -0.17
CA ASP A 46 59.81 -29.09 -1.24
C ASP A 46 58.39 -29.64 -1.14
N THR A 47 58.24 -30.93 -0.83
CA THR A 47 56.92 -31.56 -0.63
C THR A 47 56.18 -30.96 0.56
N GLU A 48 56.86 -30.75 1.69
CA GLU A 48 56.27 -30.11 2.87
C GLU A 48 55.86 -28.66 2.59
N MET A 49 56.71 -27.91 1.87
CA MET A 49 56.40 -26.53 1.50
C MET A 49 55.20 -26.44 0.54
N ILE A 50 55.13 -27.33 -0.46
CA ILE A 50 53.98 -27.43 -1.37
C ILE A 50 52.70 -27.77 -0.58
N ARG A 51 52.76 -28.75 0.32
CA ARG A 51 51.63 -29.15 1.16
C ARG A 51 51.11 -27.99 2.01
N LYS A 52 52.02 -27.23 2.63
CA LYS A 52 51.67 -26.02 3.39
C LYS A 52 50.98 -24.97 2.53
N LEU A 53 51.51 -24.68 1.34
CA LEU A 53 50.94 -23.70 0.41
C LEU A 53 49.56 -24.12 -0.13
N VAL A 54 49.37 -25.41 -0.41
CA VAL A 54 48.06 -25.97 -0.80
C VAL A 54 47.06 -25.84 0.36
N ASN A 55 47.46 -26.15 1.59
CA ASN A 55 46.59 -26.00 2.77
C ASN A 55 46.21 -24.52 3.02
N GLU A 56 47.16 -23.60 2.88
CA GLU A 56 46.91 -22.16 3.00
C GLU A 56 45.93 -21.68 1.92
N ALA A 57 46.16 -22.04 0.65
CA ALA A 57 45.24 -21.70 -0.45
C ALA A 57 43.83 -22.28 -0.22
N HIS A 58 43.77 -23.53 0.23
CA HIS A 58 42.51 -24.22 0.53
C HIS A 58 41.72 -23.52 1.64
N LYS A 59 42.39 -23.17 2.74
CA LYS A 59 41.77 -22.47 3.88
C LYS A 59 41.23 -21.09 3.46
N GLU A 60 42.00 -20.32 2.70
CA GLU A 60 41.56 -19.00 2.22
C GLU A 60 40.37 -19.11 1.25
N ALA A 61 40.36 -20.12 0.38
CA ALA A 61 39.24 -20.39 -0.53
C ALA A 61 37.96 -20.80 0.22
N GLN A 62 38.07 -21.66 1.24
CA GLN A 62 36.94 -22.01 2.12
C GLN A 62 36.40 -20.79 2.86
N GLN A 63 37.29 -19.91 3.35
CA GLN A 63 36.88 -18.69 4.01
C GLN A 63 36.14 -17.75 3.04
N ALA A 64 36.63 -17.59 1.81
CA ALA A 64 35.95 -16.80 0.78
C ALA A 64 34.55 -17.36 0.45
N CYS A 65 34.42 -18.68 0.31
CA CYS A 65 33.13 -19.35 0.13
C CYS A 65 32.17 -19.10 1.29
N HIS A 66 32.66 -19.24 2.53
CA HIS A 66 31.84 -19.05 3.73
C HIS A 66 31.30 -17.62 3.83
N VAL A 67 32.15 -16.62 3.58
CA VAL A 67 31.75 -15.21 3.55
C VAL A 67 30.71 -14.95 2.46
N ALA A 68 30.94 -15.46 1.24
CA ALA A 68 30.01 -15.29 0.12
C ALA A 68 28.64 -15.93 0.40
N SER A 69 28.61 -17.18 0.88
CA SER A 69 27.39 -17.88 1.28
C SER A 69 26.65 -17.15 2.40
N GLY A 70 27.36 -16.57 3.37
CA GLY A 70 26.76 -15.75 4.42
C GLY A 70 26.04 -14.51 3.88
N TYR A 71 26.59 -13.85 2.85
CA TYR A 71 25.92 -12.73 2.19
C TYR A 71 24.69 -13.13 1.38
N VAL A 72 24.76 -14.27 0.67
CA VAL A 72 23.61 -14.83 -0.04
C VAL A 72 22.44 -15.06 0.94
N GLN A 73 22.71 -15.67 2.10
CA GLN A 73 21.69 -15.91 3.13
C GLN A 73 21.09 -14.62 3.71
N LYS A 74 21.92 -13.60 3.98
CA LYS A 74 21.45 -12.30 4.47
C LYS A 74 20.49 -11.63 3.50
N ILE A 75 20.86 -11.55 2.22
CA ILE A 75 20.01 -10.94 1.18
C ILE A 75 18.73 -11.74 0.95
N GLN A 76 18.78 -13.07 1.03
CA GLN A 76 17.58 -13.90 1.00
C GLN A 76 16.62 -13.57 2.14
N SER A 77 17.13 -13.43 3.36
CA SER A 77 16.32 -13.04 4.52
C SER A 77 15.73 -11.63 4.36
N GLU A 78 16.46 -10.67 3.79
CA GLU A 78 15.91 -9.34 3.47
C GLU A 78 14.81 -9.42 2.40
N CYS A 79 15.00 -10.22 1.35
CA CYS A 79 13.96 -10.46 0.34
C CYS A 79 12.69 -11.07 0.94
N GLU A 80 12.83 -12.01 1.88
CA GLU A 80 11.69 -12.61 2.58
C GLU A 80 10.91 -11.56 3.38
N LYS A 81 11.60 -10.75 4.18
CA LYS A 81 11.00 -9.66 4.97
C LYS A 81 10.26 -8.66 4.09
N LEU A 82 10.88 -8.20 3.00
CA LEU A 82 10.25 -7.27 2.06
C LEU A 82 9.03 -7.89 1.36
N THR A 83 9.08 -9.20 1.07
CA THR A 83 7.94 -9.92 0.49
C THR A 83 6.78 -10.00 1.47
N GLU A 84 7.05 -10.29 2.75
CA GLU A 84 6.04 -10.28 3.82
C GLU A 84 5.44 -8.89 4.02
N GLU A 85 6.27 -7.85 4.08
CA GLU A 85 5.82 -6.46 4.23
C GLU A 85 4.95 -6.02 3.05
N LYS A 86 5.38 -6.32 1.81
CA LYS A 86 4.55 -6.10 0.62
C LYS A 86 3.20 -6.82 0.72
N GLY A 87 3.20 -8.08 1.16
CA GLY A 87 1.96 -8.85 1.35
C GLY A 87 1.01 -8.19 2.37
N ARG A 88 1.55 -7.69 3.48
CA ARG A 88 0.79 -6.93 4.48
C ARG A 88 0.20 -5.66 3.89
N LEU A 89 1.00 -4.86 3.18
CA LEU A 89 0.56 -3.61 2.54
C LEU A 89 -0.52 -3.86 1.48
N GLN A 90 -0.40 -4.92 0.68
CA GLN A 90 -1.41 -5.31 -0.30
C GLN A 90 -2.75 -5.69 0.34
N LYS A 91 -2.72 -6.41 1.47
CA LYS A 91 -3.92 -6.72 2.24
C LYS A 91 -4.58 -5.45 2.77
N GLU A 92 -3.79 -4.55 3.37
CA GLU A 92 -4.27 -3.27 3.88
C GLU A 92 -4.88 -2.41 2.77
N LEU A 93 -4.25 -2.36 1.59
CA LEU A 93 -4.77 -1.68 0.40
C LEU A 93 -6.13 -2.23 -0.02
N LYS A 94 -6.27 -3.57 -0.04
CA LYS A 94 -7.54 -4.23 -0.37
C LYS A 94 -8.64 -3.86 0.62
N ASP A 95 -8.34 -3.91 1.91
CA ASP A 95 -9.29 -3.57 2.97
C ASP A 95 -9.73 -2.10 2.86
N LYS A 96 -8.79 -1.17 2.62
CA LYS A 96 -9.08 0.26 2.40
C LYS A 96 -9.93 0.50 1.15
N LYS A 97 -9.66 -0.20 0.04
CA LYS A 97 -10.48 -0.12 -1.18
C LYS A 97 -11.92 -0.58 -0.92
N GLY A 98 -12.11 -1.66 -0.16
CA GLY A 98 -13.45 -2.09 0.27
C GLY A 98 -14.17 -1.07 1.15
N GLN A 99 -13.45 -0.40 2.07
CA GLN A 99 -14.03 0.70 2.87
C GLN A 99 -14.42 1.90 2.00
N LEU A 100 -13.60 2.25 1.01
CA LEU A 100 -13.89 3.34 0.07
C LEU A 100 -15.16 3.04 -0.74
N GLU A 101 -15.32 1.82 -1.26
CA GLU A 101 -16.53 1.39 -1.96
C GLU A 101 -17.78 1.49 -1.07
N SER A 102 -17.67 1.08 0.20
CA SER A 102 -18.76 1.24 1.18
C SER A 102 -19.12 2.70 1.41
N LEU A 103 -18.14 3.59 1.58
CA LEU A 103 -18.36 5.03 1.73
C LEU A 103 -19.00 5.65 0.49
N GLN A 104 -18.57 5.24 -0.72
CA GLN A 104 -19.19 5.70 -1.97
C GLN A 104 -20.66 5.25 -2.09
N HIS A 105 -20.99 4.06 -1.58
CA HIS A 105 -22.38 3.62 -1.51
C HIS A 105 -23.20 4.46 -0.53
N GLN A 106 -22.65 4.73 0.67
CA GLN A 106 -23.28 5.62 1.66
C GLN A 106 -23.50 7.02 1.09
N LEU A 107 -22.53 7.57 0.37
CA LEU A 107 -22.64 8.89 -0.26
C LEU A 107 -23.88 8.95 -1.18
N LYS A 108 -24.08 7.94 -2.04
CA LYS A 108 -25.25 7.87 -2.92
C LYS A 108 -26.57 7.82 -2.15
N THR A 109 -26.61 7.09 -1.04
CA THR A 109 -27.80 7.02 -0.19
C THR A 109 -28.09 8.39 0.45
N ILE A 110 -27.07 9.08 0.96
CA ILE A 110 -27.20 10.41 1.58
C ILE A 110 -27.61 11.45 0.53
N GLU A 111 -27.08 11.37 -0.70
CA GLU A 111 -27.47 12.24 -1.81
C GLU A 111 -28.95 12.06 -2.17
N ALA A 112 -29.43 10.81 -2.25
CA ALA A 112 -30.84 10.54 -2.51
C ALA A 112 -31.75 11.03 -1.38
N GLU A 113 -31.33 10.86 -0.12
CA GLU A 113 -32.06 11.38 1.05
C GLU A 113 -32.12 12.91 1.03
N LYS A 114 -31.00 13.57 0.67
CA LYS A 114 -30.96 15.03 0.52
C LYS A 114 -31.95 15.50 -0.55
N GLU A 115 -31.94 14.88 -1.73
CA GLU A 115 -32.84 15.23 -2.83
C GLU A 115 -34.32 15.08 -2.42
N MET A 116 -34.64 14.01 -1.68
CA MET A 116 -35.99 13.80 -1.14
C MET A 116 -36.37 14.90 -0.15
N ASN A 117 -35.48 15.24 0.81
CA ASN A 117 -35.74 16.29 1.79
C ASN A 117 -35.87 17.68 1.14
N GLU A 118 -35.10 17.98 0.10
CA GLU A 118 -35.22 19.21 -0.68
C GLU A 118 -36.59 19.31 -1.39
N LYS A 119 -37.09 18.20 -1.96
CA LYS A 119 -38.44 18.15 -2.55
C LYS A 119 -39.53 18.38 -1.50
N CYS A 120 -39.44 17.71 -0.35
CA CYS A 120 -40.39 17.90 0.75
C CYS A 120 -40.37 19.33 1.29
N LEU A 121 -39.20 19.97 1.36
CA LEU A 121 -39.07 21.37 1.74
C LEU A 121 -39.76 22.29 0.72
N GLN A 122 -39.55 22.09 -0.59
CA GLN A 122 -40.22 22.88 -1.64
C GLN A 122 -41.75 22.75 -1.59
N GLU A 123 -42.26 21.53 -1.36
CA GLU A 123 -43.69 21.28 -1.20
C GLU A 123 -44.27 21.97 0.05
N ALA A 124 -43.54 21.92 1.17
CA ALA A 124 -43.91 22.59 2.41
C ALA A 124 -43.90 24.12 2.26
N GLU A 125 -42.88 24.70 1.61
CA GLU A 125 -42.80 26.14 1.34
C GLU A 125 -43.94 26.61 0.42
N SER A 126 -44.26 25.83 -0.62
CA SER A 126 -45.40 26.11 -1.51
C SER A 126 -46.73 26.09 -0.74
N SER A 127 -46.91 25.10 0.14
CA SER A 127 -48.11 24.96 0.97
C SER A 127 -48.24 26.12 1.97
N LEU A 128 -47.14 26.52 2.61
CA LEU A 128 -47.10 27.69 3.49
C LEU A 128 -47.49 28.96 2.71
N ARG A 129 -46.92 29.18 1.52
CA ARG A 129 -47.25 30.35 0.69
C ARG A 129 -48.73 30.40 0.34
N LEU A 130 -49.33 29.27 -0.04
CA LEU A 130 -50.76 29.18 -0.31
C LEU A 130 -51.61 29.49 0.93
N ALA A 131 -51.21 29.01 2.11
CA ALA A 131 -51.89 29.31 3.37
C ALA A 131 -51.78 30.80 3.75
N GLU A 132 -50.61 31.41 3.54
CA GLU A 132 -50.39 32.84 3.74
C GLU A 132 -51.23 33.70 2.79
N GLU A 133 -51.24 33.38 1.50
CA GLU A 133 -52.08 34.05 0.50
C GLU A 133 -53.57 33.95 0.86
N ALA A 134 -54.02 32.79 1.35
CA ALA A 134 -55.39 32.58 1.80
C ALA A 134 -55.74 33.42 3.04
N SER A 135 -54.84 33.43 4.03
CA SER A 135 -54.98 34.25 5.25
C SER A 135 -55.02 35.74 4.90
N GLN A 136 -54.20 36.18 3.96
CA GLN A 136 -54.18 37.57 3.49
C GLN A 136 -55.49 37.94 2.76
N ARG A 137 -55.99 37.07 1.87
CA ARG A 137 -57.29 37.27 1.21
C ARG A 137 -58.43 37.36 2.22
N LEU A 138 -58.42 36.55 3.28
CA LEU A 138 -59.42 36.64 4.36
C LEU A 138 -59.33 37.98 5.10
N LYS A 139 -58.13 38.46 5.44
CA LYS A 139 -57.92 39.77 6.07
C LYS A 139 -58.39 40.93 5.18
N ASP A 140 -58.11 40.85 3.89
CA ASP A 140 -58.52 41.89 2.93
C ASP A 140 -60.04 41.88 2.72
N HIS A 141 -60.66 40.69 2.67
CA HIS A 141 -62.10 40.54 2.58
C HIS A 141 -62.83 41.02 3.85
N GLU A 142 -62.22 40.85 5.02
CA GLU A 142 -62.75 41.35 6.29
C GLU A 142 -62.71 42.89 6.36
N LYS A 143 -61.59 43.51 5.96
CA LYS A 143 -61.50 44.98 5.82
C LYS A 143 -62.51 45.53 4.81
N ALA A 144 -62.76 44.79 3.72
CA ALA A 144 -63.77 45.14 2.74
C ALA A 144 -65.21 44.98 3.30
N MET A 145 -65.45 43.98 4.15
CA MET A 145 -66.75 43.76 4.81
C MET A 145 -67.06 44.77 5.93
N GLU A 146 -66.06 45.38 6.58
CA GLU A 146 -66.28 46.52 7.48
C GLU A 146 -66.91 47.74 6.75
N THR A 147 -66.83 47.80 5.42
CA THR A 147 -67.35 48.93 4.61
C THR A 147 -68.71 48.63 3.94
N GLY A 148 -69.26 47.42 4.06
CA GLY A 148 -70.49 47.05 3.36
C GLY A 148 -71.14 45.79 3.91
N ARG A 149 -72.10 45.98 4.80
CA ARG A 149 -72.97 44.91 5.32
C ARG A 149 -73.75 44.27 4.16
N ASN A 150 -73.59 42.94 4.02
CA ASN A 150 -74.25 41.98 3.12
C ASN A 150 -73.60 41.73 1.73
N VAL A 151 -72.63 40.81 1.67
CA VAL A 151 -72.58 39.81 0.58
C VAL A 151 -72.07 38.49 1.17
N GLY A 152 -72.87 37.43 1.00
CA GLY A 152 -72.61 36.10 1.55
C GLY A 152 -71.63 35.27 0.71
N ILE A 153 -70.94 34.38 1.42
CA ILE A 153 -70.50 33.02 1.04
C ILE A 153 -69.67 32.93 -0.26
N GLY A 154 -68.35 32.80 -0.11
CA GLY A 154 -67.47 32.51 -1.25
C GLY A 154 -66.05 32.02 -0.94
N LEU A 155 -65.74 31.52 0.27
CA LEU A 155 -64.38 31.09 0.64
C LEU A 155 -64.40 29.69 1.28
N LEU A 156 -64.64 28.67 0.46
CA LEU A 156 -64.60 27.25 0.84
C LEU A 156 -63.89 26.43 -0.25
N PHE A 157 -62.69 26.80 -0.69
CA PHE A 157 -61.92 25.96 -1.63
C PHE A 157 -60.41 26.16 -1.50
N ILE A 158 -59.79 25.53 -0.50
CA ILE A 158 -58.36 25.17 -0.55
C ILE A 158 -58.24 23.70 -0.13
N PRO A 159 -58.03 22.77 -1.07
CA PRO A 159 -58.24 21.34 -0.84
C PRO A 159 -57.13 20.62 -0.05
N PHE A 160 -56.06 21.29 0.39
CA PHE A 160 -54.94 20.61 1.06
C PHE A 160 -54.95 20.67 2.59
N ILE A 161 -55.83 21.47 3.22
CA ILE A 161 -56.06 21.44 4.68
C ILE A 161 -57.16 20.41 5.03
N GLY A 162 -57.20 19.29 4.29
CA GLY A 162 -58.24 18.27 4.38
C GLY A 162 -58.07 17.24 5.50
N LEU A 163 -57.03 17.35 6.33
CA LEU A 163 -56.77 16.40 7.42
C LEU A 163 -56.92 16.98 8.85
N ILE A 164 -57.18 18.29 9.01
CA ILE A 164 -57.42 18.89 10.34
C ILE A 164 -58.87 19.39 10.49
N LEU A 165 -59.60 19.64 9.40
CA LEU A 165 -60.96 20.18 9.42
C LEU A 165 -62.08 19.12 9.53
N GLY A 166 -62.01 18.28 10.56
CA GLY A 166 -63.07 17.33 10.89
C GLY A 166 -64.18 17.84 11.83
N ALA A 167 -64.07 19.03 12.44
CA ALA A 167 -64.87 19.30 13.65
C ALA A 167 -65.43 20.72 13.90
N ALA A 168 -65.37 21.70 13.00
CA ALA A 168 -65.90 23.04 13.31
C ALA A 168 -66.83 23.59 12.23
N THR A 169 -68.09 23.17 12.30
CA THR A 169 -69.22 23.88 11.69
C THR A 169 -69.53 25.18 12.46
N ILE A 170 -69.63 26.30 11.72
CA ILE A 170 -70.55 27.42 11.96
C ILE A 170 -70.45 28.07 13.36
N ALA A 171 -69.48 28.96 13.60
CA ALA A 171 -69.59 30.08 14.56
C ALA A 171 -68.40 31.05 14.44
N GLY A 172 -68.66 32.33 14.17
CA GLY A 172 -67.76 33.46 14.43
C GLY A 172 -66.56 33.65 13.49
N CYS A 173 -66.44 34.84 12.87
CA CYS A 173 -65.24 35.27 12.12
C CYS A 173 -63.93 35.18 12.95
N GLU A 174 -64.00 35.13 14.28
CA GLU A 174 -62.83 34.99 15.17
C GLU A 174 -62.27 33.56 15.24
N VAL A 175 -63.14 32.53 15.26
CA VAL A 175 -62.70 31.12 15.34
C VAL A 175 -61.94 30.72 14.08
N SER A 176 -62.40 31.18 12.91
CA SER A 176 -61.73 31.00 11.63
C SER A 176 -60.36 31.69 11.57
N ARG A 177 -60.19 32.82 12.29
CA ARG A 177 -58.94 33.59 12.32
C ARG A 177 -57.88 32.93 13.19
N GLN A 178 -58.30 32.42 14.35
CA GLN A 178 -57.42 31.68 15.24
C GLN A 178 -56.99 30.34 14.60
N GLN A 179 -57.91 29.60 13.97
CA GLN A 179 -57.58 28.40 13.20
C GLN A 179 -56.65 28.67 12.01
N ALA A 180 -56.83 29.77 11.29
CA ALA A 180 -55.93 30.14 10.20
C ALA A 180 -54.52 30.50 10.70
N GLY A 181 -54.42 31.17 11.86
CA GLY A 181 -53.14 31.46 12.51
C GLY A 181 -52.43 30.21 13.02
N GLU A 182 -53.16 29.27 13.62
CA GLU A 182 -52.63 27.98 14.07
C GLU A 182 -52.16 27.12 12.89
N ALA A 183 -52.90 27.10 11.78
CA ALA A 183 -52.49 26.42 10.55
C ALA A 183 -51.24 27.05 9.91
N GLN A 184 -51.13 28.39 9.94
CA GLN A 184 -49.94 29.10 9.45
C GLN A 184 -48.71 28.80 10.30
N ASN A 185 -48.84 28.83 11.64
CA ASN A 185 -47.75 28.48 12.55
C ASN A 185 -47.33 27.02 12.37
N SER A 186 -48.28 26.09 12.26
CA SER A 186 -47.98 24.68 12.00
C SER A 186 -47.27 24.46 10.67
N ALA A 187 -47.65 25.18 9.60
CA ALA A 187 -46.97 25.11 8.31
C ALA A 187 -45.56 25.70 8.37
N HIS A 188 -45.36 26.79 9.12
CA HIS A 188 -44.06 27.39 9.35
C HIS A 188 -43.12 26.46 10.14
N ASP A 189 -43.62 25.83 11.21
CA ASP A 189 -42.87 24.84 12.00
C ASP A 189 -42.47 23.63 11.15
N HIS A 190 -43.35 23.20 10.24
CA HIS A 190 -43.05 22.13 9.30
C HIS A 190 -41.92 22.51 8.32
N VAL A 191 -41.92 23.74 7.77
CA VAL A 191 -40.83 24.26 6.93
C VAL A 191 -39.51 24.35 7.71
N LEU A 192 -39.54 24.84 8.95
CA LEU A 192 -38.35 24.90 9.81
C LEU A 192 -37.75 23.51 10.04
N SER A 193 -38.59 22.52 10.36
CA SER A 193 -38.16 21.14 10.56
C SER A 193 -37.55 20.53 9.28
N GLN A 194 -38.17 20.77 8.12
CA GLN A 194 -37.60 20.29 6.85
C GLN A 194 -36.27 20.96 6.50
N LYS A 195 -36.12 22.25 6.80
CA LYS A 195 -34.86 22.97 6.62
C LYS A 195 -33.75 22.42 7.53
N GLU A 196 -34.09 22.06 8.76
CA GLU A 196 -33.17 21.38 9.68
C GLU A 196 -32.73 20.02 9.13
N ASN A 197 -33.66 19.23 8.57
CA ASN A 197 -33.35 17.94 7.94
C ASN A 197 -32.39 18.08 6.75
N VAL A 198 -32.63 19.06 5.87
CA VAL A 198 -31.72 19.34 4.74
C VAL A 198 -30.33 19.74 5.26
N SER A 199 -30.26 20.65 6.23
CA SER A 199 -28.99 21.08 6.84
C SER A 199 -28.24 19.90 7.48
N LYS A 200 -28.96 18.98 8.13
CA LYS A 200 -28.38 17.77 8.69
C LYS A 200 -27.81 16.87 7.60
N CYS A 201 -28.56 16.59 6.53
CA CYS A 201 -28.07 15.81 5.39
C CYS A 201 -26.83 16.44 4.76
N GLU A 202 -26.78 17.77 4.60
CA GLU A 202 -25.60 18.47 4.07
C GLU A 202 -24.37 18.29 4.95
N SER A 203 -24.53 18.36 6.27
CA SER A 203 -23.43 18.15 7.21
C SER A 203 -22.88 16.72 7.13
N VAL A 204 -23.76 15.72 7.02
CA VAL A 204 -23.39 14.31 6.88
C VAL A 204 -22.72 14.06 5.53
N LEU A 205 -23.21 14.66 4.45
CA LEU A 205 -22.62 14.58 3.11
C LEU A 205 -21.19 15.17 3.10
N LYS A 206 -20.99 16.35 3.70
CA LYS A 206 -19.65 16.94 3.86
C LYS A 206 -18.71 16.09 4.70
N ALA A 207 -19.21 15.40 5.72
CA ALA A 207 -18.41 14.46 6.51
C ALA A 207 -18.03 13.22 5.68
N CYS A 208 -18.99 12.66 4.93
CA CYS A 208 -18.76 11.51 4.05
C CYS A 208 -17.72 11.80 2.97
N LEU A 209 -17.83 12.96 2.30
CA LEU A 209 -16.86 13.41 1.28
C LEU A 209 -15.45 13.54 1.86
N ARG A 210 -15.29 14.16 3.03
CA ARG A 210 -13.99 14.26 3.71
C ARG A 210 -13.41 12.88 4.03
N ASN A 211 -14.24 11.93 4.46
CA ASN A 211 -13.80 10.56 4.72
C ASN A 211 -13.35 9.85 3.43
N ILE A 212 -14.05 10.05 2.31
CA ILE A 212 -13.67 9.54 0.99
C ILE A 212 -12.31 10.10 0.56
N GLU A 213 -12.14 11.43 0.64
CA GLU A 213 -10.88 12.10 0.29
C GLU A 213 -9.72 11.58 1.14
N SER A 214 -9.93 11.48 2.46
CA SER A 214 -8.94 10.91 3.39
C SER A 214 -8.56 9.47 3.00
N LYS A 215 -9.55 8.62 2.70
CA LYS A 215 -9.31 7.22 2.33
C LYS A 215 -8.62 7.09 0.98
N MET A 216 -8.93 7.95 0.02
CA MET A 216 -8.21 8.01 -1.26
C MET A 216 -6.74 8.39 -1.05
N ALA A 217 -6.45 9.38 -0.19
CA ALA A 217 -5.08 9.75 0.12
C ALA A 217 -4.31 8.60 0.79
N GLU A 218 -4.93 7.89 1.74
CA GLU A 218 -4.34 6.69 2.35
C GLU A 218 -4.08 5.57 1.33
N ILE A 219 -4.99 5.34 0.38
CA ILE A 219 -4.83 4.36 -0.70
C ILE A 219 -3.64 4.73 -1.58
N THR A 220 -3.55 5.98 -2.02
CA THR A 220 -2.42 6.48 -2.83
C THR A 220 -1.09 6.35 -2.08
N GLN A 221 -1.09 6.58 -0.77
CA GLN A 221 0.12 6.40 0.04
C GLN A 221 0.53 4.91 0.11
N ASN A 222 -0.40 4.00 0.38
CA ASN A 222 -0.12 2.56 0.40
C ASN A 222 0.36 2.06 -0.98
N GLU A 223 -0.19 2.57 -2.08
CA GLU A 223 0.25 2.22 -3.44
C GLU A 223 1.72 2.65 -3.69
N LYS A 224 2.12 3.84 -3.21
CA LYS A 224 3.52 4.30 -3.27
C LYS A 224 4.44 3.41 -2.45
N GLU A 225 4.03 3.01 -1.24
CA GLU A 225 4.82 2.14 -0.37
C GLU A 225 5.01 0.74 -0.95
N ILE A 226 3.96 0.18 -1.58
CA ILE A 226 4.05 -1.08 -2.32
C ILE A 226 5.03 -0.96 -3.48
N GLN A 227 4.95 0.13 -4.26
CA GLN A 227 5.86 0.35 -5.38
C GLN A 227 7.31 0.46 -4.91
N ALA A 228 7.57 1.22 -3.85
CA ALA A 228 8.91 1.33 -3.26
C ALA A 228 9.45 -0.03 -2.80
N SER A 229 8.59 -0.86 -2.18
CA SER A 229 8.95 -2.22 -1.77
C SER A 229 9.27 -3.13 -2.96
N ASP A 230 8.55 -2.96 -4.08
CA ASP A 230 8.80 -3.70 -5.33
C ASP A 230 10.11 -3.31 -6.01
N ASP A 231 10.42 -2.02 -6.02
CA ASP A 231 11.68 -1.52 -6.55
C ASP A 231 12.86 -2.05 -5.72
N GLU A 232 12.73 -2.04 -4.39
CA GLU A 232 13.73 -2.59 -3.48
C GLU A 232 13.90 -4.11 -3.65
N LEU A 233 12.80 -4.88 -3.69
CA LEU A 233 12.85 -6.33 -3.97
C LEU A 233 13.55 -6.63 -5.31
N THR A 234 13.29 -5.83 -6.33
CA THR A 234 13.92 -5.98 -7.64
C THR A 234 15.42 -5.72 -7.57
N ASN A 235 15.84 -4.71 -6.82
CA ASN A 235 17.25 -4.42 -6.58
C ASN A 235 17.93 -5.55 -5.80
N GLN A 236 17.34 -6.01 -4.70
CA GLN A 236 17.86 -7.10 -3.88
C GLN A 236 18.00 -8.41 -4.68
N ARG A 237 17.02 -8.75 -5.53
CA ARG A 237 17.11 -9.92 -6.43
C ARG A 237 18.26 -9.84 -7.43
N LYS A 238 18.53 -8.64 -7.97
CA LYS A 238 19.69 -8.43 -8.86
C LYS A 238 21.01 -8.61 -8.10
N LEU A 239 21.08 -8.14 -6.85
CA LEU A 239 22.26 -8.34 -6.00
C LEU A 239 22.47 -9.82 -5.67
N LEU A 240 21.40 -10.51 -5.30
CA LEU A 240 21.40 -11.94 -5.01
C LEU A 240 21.93 -12.76 -6.19
N ALA A 241 21.46 -12.48 -7.42
CA ALA A 241 21.93 -13.18 -8.62
C ALA A 241 23.45 -13.04 -8.83
N LYS A 242 24.00 -11.83 -8.65
CA LYS A 242 25.45 -11.58 -8.78
C LYS A 242 26.26 -12.28 -7.70
N LEU A 243 25.77 -12.28 -6.46
CA LEU A 243 26.44 -12.95 -5.34
C LEU A 243 26.38 -14.47 -5.48
N PHE A 244 25.26 -15.01 -5.95
CA PHE A 244 25.12 -16.43 -6.22
C PHE A 244 26.10 -16.90 -7.31
N GLU A 245 26.26 -16.13 -8.39
CA GLU A 245 27.27 -16.43 -9.42
C GLU A 245 28.69 -16.44 -8.83
N THR A 246 28.99 -15.48 -7.94
CA THR A 246 30.29 -15.39 -7.26
C THR A 246 30.53 -16.59 -6.34
N ASP A 247 29.54 -16.94 -5.53
CA ASP A 247 29.56 -18.10 -4.63
C ASP A 247 29.74 -19.41 -5.40
N CYS A 248 29.05 -19.60 -6.53
CA CYS A 248 29.24 -20.76 -7.40
C CYS A 248 30.68 -20.87 -7.92
N LYS A 249 31.26 -19.76 -8.42
CA LYS A 249 32.64 -19.73 -8.91
C LYS A 249 33.65 -20.06 -7.81
N LEU A 250 33.46 -19.50 -6.61
CA LEU A 250 34.28 -19.79 -5.44
C LEU A 250 34.21 -21.27 -5.03
N LYS A 251 33.00 -21.84 -5.02
CA LYS A 251 32.79 -23.26 -4.72
C LYS A 251 33.49 -24.15 -5.74
N THR A 252 33.40 -23.84 -7.03
CA THR A 252 34.13 -24.56 -8.08
C THR A 252 35.65 -24.50 -7.85
N GLY A 253 36.21 -23.32 -7.58
CA GLY A 253 37.64 -23.17 -7.28
C GLY A 253 38.07 -23.96 -6.04
N THR A 254 37.25 -23.93 -4.99
CA THR A 254 37.49 -24.69 -3.76
C THR A 254 37.44 -26.20 -4.00
N THR A 255 36.56 -26.69 -4.88
CA THR A 255 36.54 -28.11 -5.28
C THR A 255 37.85 -28.52 -5.96
N VAL A 256 38.39 -27.70 -6.85
CA VAL A 256 39.70 -27.97 -7.48
C VAL A 256 40.82 -28.01 -6.43
N LEU A 257 40.81 -27.07 -5.47
CA LEU A 257 41.78 -27.08 -4.37
C LEU A 257 41.60 -28.30 -3.45
N ASN A 258 40.37 -28.75 -3.20
CA ASN A 258 40.08 -29.98 -2.45
C ASN A 258 40.67 -31.21 -3.15
N GLU A 259 40.54 -31.30 -4.46
CA GLU A 259 41.13 -32.39 -5.26
C GLU A 259 42.67 -32.38 -5.18
N LEU A 260 43.28 -31.20 -5.13
CA LEU A 260 44.72 -31.03 -4.93
C LEU A 260 45.18 -31.31 -3.49
N TYR A 261 44.32 -31.07 -2.50
CA TYR A 261 44.60 -31.24 -1.08
C TYR A 261 44.36 -32.66 -0.56
N GLY A 262 43.42 -33.42 -1.15
CA GLY A 262 43.08 -34.78 -0.72
C GLY A 262 44.11 -35.87 -1.05
N ASP A 263 43.97 -37.05 -0.41
CA ASP A 263 44.85 -38.25 -0.47
C ASP A 263 45.16 -38.82 -1.88
N HIS A 264 44.68 -38.18 -2.94
CA HIS A 264 45.01 -38.53 -4.32
C HIS A 264 46.31 -37.91 -4.83
N TRP A 265 47.04 -37.13 -4.01
CA TRP A 265 48.31 -36.50 -4.38
C TRP A 265 49.36 -37.51 -4.86
N GLU A 266 49.42 -38.72 -4.28
CA GLU A 266 50.37 -39.77 -4.70
C GLU A 266 50.02 -40.41 -6.05
N ARG A 267 48.73 -40.47 -6.43
CA ARG A 267 48.29 -41.06 -7.71
C ARG A 267 48.27 -40.04 -8.86
N HIS A 268 47.98 -38.77 -8.58
CA HIS A 268 47.90 -37.74 -9.62
C HIS A 268 49.26 -37.10 -9.96
N THR A 269 50.19 -36.98 -9.02
CA THR A 269 51.54 -36.44 -9.32
C THR A 269 52.35 -37.38 -10.22
N MET A 270 52.25 -38.71 -10.06
CA MET A 270 52.86 -39.65 -11.01
C MET A 270 52.18 -39.64 -12.39
N GLY A 271 50.87 -39.44 -12.45
CA GLY A 271 50.12 -39.35 -13.72
C GLY A 271 50.46 -38.10 -14.53
N TRP A 272 50.58 -36.94 -13.90
CA TRP A 272 50.96 -35.69 -14.58
C TRP A 272 52.43 -35.64 -15.01
N ILE A 273 53.35 -36.23 -14.23
CA ILE A 273 54.78 -36.33 -14.60
C ILE A 273 54.98 -37.28 -15.80
N LEU A 274 54.16 -38.32 -15.95
CA LEU A 274 54.19 -39.20 -17.11
C LEU A 274 53.53 -38.56 -18.34
N HIS A 275 52.44 -37.79 -18.18
CA HIS A 275 51.75 -37.16 -19.31
C HIS A 275 52.52 -35.97 -19.91
N CYS A 276 53.34 -35.26 -19.13
CA CYS A 276 54.24 -34.25 -19.66
C CYS A 276 55.51 -34.81 -20.32
N ARG A 277 55.80 -36.12 -20.18
CA ARG A 277 56.98 -36.76 -20.79
C ARG A 277 56.74 -37.17 -22.25
N ASP A 278 55.48 -37.37 -22.64
CA ASP A 278 55.08 -37.85 -23.97
C ASP A 278 54.35 -36.81 -24.84
N SER A 279 54.45 -35.51 -24.52
CA SER A 279 53.92 -34.47 -25.41
C SER A 279 54.84 -34.23 -26.62
N PRO A 280 54.37 -34.46 -27.87
CA PRO A 280 55.17 -34.28 -29.07
C PRO A 280 55.11 -32.82 -29.52
N LEU A 281 55.74 -31.93 -28.76
CA LEU A 281 56.05 -30.56 -29.19
C LEU A 281 57.52 -30.25 -28.87
N ARG A 282 58.40 -31.10 -29.39
CA ARG A 282 59.78 -30.76 -29.75
C ARG A 282 60.08 -31.30 -31.14
N ARG A 283 59.70 -30.52 -32.15
CA ARG A 283 60.50 -30.23 -33.35
C ARG A 283 59.85 -29.13 -34.14
#